data_AF-X1G7Q1-F1
#
_entry.id   AF-X1G7Q1-F1
#
_cell.length_a   1.000
_cell.length_b   1.000
_cell.length_c   1.000
_cell.angle_alpha   90.00
_cell.angle_beta   90.00
_cell.angle_gamma   90.00
#
_symmetry.space_group_name_H-M   'P 1'
#
loop_
_entity.id
_entity.type
_entity.pdbx_description
1 polymer ?
#
loop_
_entity_poly.entity_id
_entity_poly.type
_entity_poly.pdbx_seq_one_letter_code
_entity_poly.pdbx_strand_id
1 'polypeptide(L)' 'APIKPISEIAEIIGLTEDDLELYGKYKAKVTLDVLERNKDKPNGKYIDVTCITP' A
#
# COMPACT_ATOMS: atom_id res chain seq x y z
N ALA A 1 -13.30 15.56 -0.67
CA ALA A 1 -13.41 14.74 0.55
C ALA A 1 -12.21 15.04 1.46
N PRO A 2 -12.36 15.00 2.80
CA PRO A 2 -11.22 15.10 3.71
C PRO A 2 -10.24 13.93 3.48
N ILE A 3 -8.94 14.22 3.41
CA ILE A 3 -7.89 13.22 3.15
C ILE A 3 -7.41 12.67 4.50
N LYS A 4 -7.33 11.34 4.61
CA LYS A 4 -6.77 10.67 5.79
C LYS A 4 -5.24 10.66 5.74
N PRO A 5 -4.55 10.78 6.89
CA PRO A 5 -3.12 10.50 7.01
C PRO A 5 -2.75 9.13 6.41
N ILE A 6 -1.56 9.04 5.81
CA ILE A 6 -1.12 7.80 5.15
C ILE A 6 -0.92 6.64 6.14
N SER A 7 -0.57 6.95 7.40
CA SER A 7 -0.43 5.96 8.48
C SER A 7 -1.76 5.24 8.77
N GLU A 8 -2.87 5.97 8.80
CA GLU A 8 -4.21 5.37 8.98
C GLU A 8 -4.57 4.43 7.83
N ILE A 9 -4.14 4.73 6.60
CA ILE A 9 -4.40 3.88 5.44
C ILE A 9 -3.53 2.61 5.48
N ALA A 10 -2.27 2.73 5.91
CA ALA A 10 -1.33 1.64 6.03
C ALA A 10 -1.79 0.59 7.07
N GLU A 11 -2.33 1.05 8.20
CA GLU A 11 -2.85 0.17 9.26
C GLU A 11 -3.99 -0.74 8.76
N ILE A 12 -4.88 -0.22 7.92
CA ILE A 12 -6.02 -0.98 7.35
C ILE A 12 -5.55 -2.20 6.56
N ILE A 13 -4.38 -2.13 5.92
CA ILE A 13 -3.80 -3.21 5.12
C ILE A 13 -2.70 -3.99 5.86
N GLY A 14 -2.53 -3.75 7.16
CA GLY A 14 -1.61 -4.48 8.02
C GLY A 14 -0.13 -4.10 7.85
N LEU A 15 0.14 -2.87 7.41
CA LEU A 15 1.49 -2.29 7.44
C LEU A 15 1.71 -1.52 8.75
N THR A 16 2.93 -1.55 9.26
CA THR A 16 3.35 -0.81 10.47
C THR A 16 4.10 0.47 10.10
N GLU A 17 4.39 1.30 11.10
CA GLU A 17 5.21 2.52 10.88
C GLU A 17 6.61 2.21 10.35
N ASP A 18 7.21 1.09 10.77
CA ASP A 18 8.55 0.64 10.31
C ASP A 18 8.54 0.21 8.83
N ASP A 19 7.38 -0.13 8.28
CA ASP A 19 7.23 -0.45 6.86
C ASP A 19 7.19 0.83 5.98
N LEU A 20 7.13 2.04 6.58
CA LEU A 20 6.87 3.30 5.87
C LEU A 20 8.03 4.31 5.95
N GLU A 21 8.44 4.82 4.80
CA GLU A 21 9.24 6.05 4.71
C GLU A 21 8.32 7.24 4.38
N LEU A 22 8.03 8.11 5.35
CA LEU A 22 7.07 9.20 5.19
C LEU A 22 7.62 10.38 4.35
N TYR A 23 6.78 10.88 3.44
CA TYR A 23 7.00 12.10 2.67
C TYR A 23 5.85 13.09 2.96
N GLY A 24 5.89 13.65 4.16
CA GLY A 24 4.78 14.43 4.73
C GLY A 24 3.67 13.53 5.25
N LYS A 25 2.48 14.11 5.51
CA LYS A 25 1.38 13.42 6.21
C LYS A 25 0.60 12.41 5.37
N TYR A 26 0.68 12.50 4.05
CA TYR A 26 -0.28 11.85 3.15
C TYR A 26 0.36 10.96 2.08
N LYS A 27 1.69 10.79 2.10
CA LYS A 27 2.43 9.97 1.15
C LYS A 27 3.60 9.29 1.86
N ALA A 28 3.92 8.08 1.43
CA ALA A 28 5.05 7.31 1.94
C ALA A 28 5.57 6.35 0.85
N LYS A 29 6.81 5.90 0.97
CA LYS A 29 7.28 4.68 0.30
C LYS A 29 7.11 3.50 1.26
N VAL A 30 7.00 2.29 0.70
CA VAL A 30 6.94 1.04 1.46
C VAL A 30 8.25 0.30 1.28
N THR A 31 8.81 -0.21 2.38
CA THR A 31 10.03 -1.01 2.36
C THR A 31 9.76 -2.39 1.74
N LEU A 32 10.78 -2.99 1.10
CA LEU A 32 10.60 -4.26 0.39
C LEU A 32 10.59 -5.50 1.32
N ASP A 33 10.98 -5.36 2.58
CA ASP A 33 10.95 -6.44 3.59
C ASP A 33 9.52 -6.99 3.79
N VAL A 34 8.50 -6.19 3.46
CA VAL A 34 7.09 -6.60 3.43
C VAL A 34 6.86 -7.77 2.47
N LEU A 35 7.57 -7.85 1.34
CA LEU A 35 7.41 -8.93 0.36
C LEU A 35 7.88 -10.26 0.93
N GLU A 36 9.05 -10.28 1.58
CA GLU A 36 9.60 -11.48 2.21
C GLU A 36 8.68 -12.03 3.31
N ARG A 37 8.10 -11.15 4.12
CA ARG A 37 7.13 -11.49 5.17
C ARG A 37 5.84 -12.11 4.63
N ASN A 38 5.45 -11.77 3.40
CA ASN A 38 4.19 -12.18 2.79
C ASN A 38 4.36 -13.24 1.69
N LYS A 39 5.57 -13.77 1.47
CA LYS A 39 5.88 -14.71 0.37
C LYS A 39 4.98 -15.96 0.32
N ASP A 40 4.54 -16.44 1.48
CA ASP A 40 3.71 -17.64 1.62
C ASP A 40 2.21 -17.34 1.63
N LYS A 41 1.82 -16.05 1.60
CA LYS A 41 0.41 -15.67 1.52
C LYS A 41 -0.10 -15.88 0.09
N PRO A 42 -1.34 -16.36 -0.08
CA PRO A 42 -1.95 -16.43 -1.40
C PRO A 42 -2.08 -15.02 -1.99
N ASN A 43 -1.83 -14.91 -3.30
CA ASN A 43 -2.02 -13.66 -4.01
C ASN A 43 -3.48 -13.19 -3.92
N GLY A 44 -3.66 -11.88 -3.77
CA GLY A 44 -4.97 -11.23 -3.88
C GLY A 44 -5.55 -11.35 -5.29
N LYS A 45 -6.79 -10.90 -5.46
CA LYS A 45 -7.40 -10.81 -6.81
C LYS A 45 -6.68 -9.73 -7.61
N TYR A 46 -6.26 -10.07 -8.82
CA TYR A 46 -5.67 -9.13 -9.78
C TYR A 46 -6.76 -8.70 -10.78
N ILE A 47 -7.02 -7.39 -10.84
CA ILE A 47 -8.00 -6.77 -11.74
C ILE A 47 -7.25 -5.79 -12.63
N ASP A 48 -7.20 -6.10 -13.92
CA ASP A 48 -6.62 -5.22 -14.95
C ASP A 48 -7.69 -4.33 -15.56
N VAL A 49 -7.49 -3.01 -15.51
CA VAL A 49 -8.41 -2.01 -16.03
C VAL A 49 -7.82 -1.43 -17.30
N THR A 50 -8.47 -1.68 -18.43
CA THR A 50 -8.06 -1.18 -19.75
C THR A 50 -9.22 -0.42 -20.44
N CYS A 51 -8.91 0.32 -21.49
CA CYS A 51 -9.91 0.98 -22.33
C CYS A 51 -9.64 0.78 -23.82
N ILE A 52 -10.66 1.03 -24.64
CA ILE A 52 -10.51 1.20 -26.09
C ILE A 52 -9.76 2.51 -26.39
N THR A 53 -9.39 2.74 -27.66
CA THR A 53 -8.86 4.05 -28.09
C THR A 53 -9.77 5.18 -27.60
N PRO A 54 -9.23 6.27 -27.00
CA PRO A 54 -10.04 7.30 -26.33
C PRO A 54 -11.11 7.93 -27.21
#